data_AF-A0A0K2QUG0-F1
#
_entry.id   AF-A0A0K2QUG0-F1
#
_cell.length_a   1.000
_cell.length_b   1.000
_cell.length_c   1.000
_cell.angle_alpha   90.00
_cell.angle_beta   90.00
_cell.angle_gamma   90.00
#
_symmetry.space_group_name_H-M   'P 1'
#
loop_
_entity.id
_entity.type
_entity.pdbx_description
1 polymer ?
#
loop_
_entity_poly.entity_id
_entity_poly.type
_entity_poly.pdbx_seq_one_letter_code
_entity_poly.pdbx_strand_id
1 'polypeptide(L)'
;EAAFIAARYARENSIPFLGTCGGFQHALIEYARNVLGWSDAAHAETDTEGTMVIAPLTCSLVEKTDAIELRNNTLIAKAYGKPEIV
;
A
#
# COMPACT_ATOMS: atom_id res chain seq x y z
N GLU A 1 3.41 -5.19 -13.54
CA GLU A 1 2.23 -5.85 -14.15
C GLU A 1 1.54 -6.93 -13.33
N ALA A 2 2.13 -8.12 -13.14
CA ALA A 2 1.41 -9.24 -12.49
C ALA A 2 0.87 -8.90 -11.08
N ALA A 3 1.62 -8.13 -10.29
CA ALA A 3 1.19 -7.69 -8.96
C ALA A 3 -0.06 -6.80 -9.00
N PHE A 4 -0.17 -5.88 -9.98
CA PHE A 4 -1.36 -5.03 -10.14
C PHE A 4 -2.58 -5.85 -10.53
N ILE A 5 -2.42 -6.79 -11.47
CA ILE A 5 -3.51 -7.68 -11.91
C ILE A 5 -4.00 -8.54 -10.75
N ALA A 6 -3.08 -9.12 -9.96
CA ALA A 6 -3.44 -9.94 -8.80
C ALA A 6 -4.16 -9.12 -7.72
N ALA A 7 -3.67 -7.93 -7.39
CA ALA A 7 -4.31 -7.03 -6.44
C ALA A 7 -5.72 -6.62 -6.90
N ARG A 8 -5.86 -6.26 -8.18
CA ARG A 8 -7.16 -5.92 -8.80
C ARG A 8 -8.12 -7.10 -8.74
N TYR A 9 -7.67 -8.28 -9.15
CA TYR A 9 -8.50 -9.47 -9.14
C TYR A 9 -8.99 -9.79 -7.72
N ALA A 10 -8.12 -9.72 -6.72
CA ALA A 10 -8.51 -9.95 -5.34
C ALA A 10 -9.56 -8.92 -4.86
N ARG A 11 -9.36 -7.63 -5.16
CA ARG A 11 -10.28 -6.54 -4.82
C ARG A 11 -11.66 -6.71 -5.47
N GLU A 12 -11.69 -7.00 -6.77
CA GLU A 12 -12.95 -7.11 -7.54
C GLU A 12 -13.73 -8.39 -7.20
N ASN A 13 -13.06 -9.44 -6.74
CA ASN A 13 -13.67 -10.73 -6.43
C ASN A 13 -13.83 -10.98 -4.92
N SER A 14 -13.64 -9.96 -4.08
CA SER A 14 -13.75 -10.06 -2.61
C SER A 14 -12.89 -11.18 -2.00
N ILE A 15 -11.69 -11.39 -2.57
CA ILE A 15 -10.74 -12.39 -2.08
C ILE A 15 -9.86 -11.72 -1.01
N PRO A 16 -9.66 -12.35 0.17
CA PRO A 16 -8.74 -11.82 1.17
C PRO A 16 -7.35 -11.57 0.58
N PHE A 17 -6.81 -10.38 0.81
CA PHE A 17 -5.55 -9.92 0.26
C PHE A 17 -4.68 -9.31 1.37
N LEU A 18 -3.39 -9.67 1.38
CA LEU A 18 -2.37 -9.07 2.24
C LEU A 18 -1.18 -8.67 1.37
N GLY A 19 -0.96 -7.36 1.22
CA GLY A 19 0.24 -6.81 0.58
C GLY A 19 1.24 -6.38 1.63
N THR A 20 2.48 -6.85 1.54
CA THR A 20 3.59 -6.45 2.41
C THR A 20 4.65 -5.68 1.61
N CYS A 21 5.23 -4.63 2.19
CA CYS A 21 6.26 -3.81 1.56
C CYS A 21 5.87 -3.41 0.11
N GLY A 22 6.61 -3.89 -0.90
CA GLY A 22 6.28 -3.69 -2.31
C GLY A 22 4.87 -4.13 -2.71
N GLY A 23 4.36 -5.21 -2.13
CA GLY A 23 2.98 -5.65 -2.37
C GLY A 23 1.93 -4.63 -1.91
N PHE A 24 2.19 -3.92 -0.81
CA PHE A 24 1.33 -2.83 -0.34
C PHE A 24 1.40 -1.62 -1.28
N GLN A 25 2.60 -1.25 -1.71
CA GLN A 25 2.81 -0.17 -2.68
C GLN A 25 2.06 -0.43 -3.99
N HIS A 26 2.14 -1.66 -4.53
CA HIS A 26 1.43 -2.03 -5.75
C HIS A 26 -0.10 -1.99 -5.58
N ALA A 27 -0.61 -2.39 -4.41
CA ALA A 27 -2.04 -2.31 -4.11
C ALA A 27 -2.55 -0.86 -4.08
N LEU A 28 -1.76 0.09 -3.55
CA LEU A 28 -2.10 1.52 -3.56
C LEU A 28 -2.17 2.08 -4.98
N ILE A 29 -1.19 1.75 -5.83
CA ILE A 29 -1.20 2.15 -7.24
C ILE A 29 -2.39 1.56 -7.99
N GLU A 30 -2.69 0.26 -7.79
CA GLU A 30 -3.86 -0.39 -8.39
C GLU A 30 -5.16 0.34 -8.01
N TYR A 31 -5.32 0.65 -6.72
CA TYR A 31 -6.51 1.34 -6.22
C TYR A 31 -6.61 2.77 -6.76
N ALA A 32 -5.50 3.52 -6.81
CA ALA A 32 -5.47 4.85 -7.39
C ALA A 32 -5.89 4.84 -8.86
N ARG A 33 -5.35 3.91 -9.66
CA ARG A 33 -5.67 3.79 -11.09
C ARG A 33 -7.11 3.36 -11.35
N ASN A 34 -7.60 2.36 -10.64
CA ASN A 34 -8.86 1.67 -10.98
C ASN A 34 -10.07 2.11 -10.16
N VAL A 35 -9.87 2.74 -9.00
CA VAL A 35 -10.96 3.18 -8.12
C VAL A 35 -11.03 4.70 -8.03
N LEU A 36 -9.88 5.38 -7.87
CA LEU A 36 -9.84 6.84 -7.80
C LEU A 36 -9.78 7.53 -9.17
N GLY A 37 -9.54 6.76 -10.24
CA GLY A 37 -9.45 7.27 -11.61
C GLY A 37 -8.15 8.01 -11.93
N TRP A 38 -7.11 7.85 -11.11
CA TRP A 38 -5.79 8.43 -11.36
C TRP A 38 -5.01 7.53 -12.31
N SER A 39 -5.36 7.58 -13.60
CA SER A 39 -4.79 6.69 -14.62
C SER A 39 -3.27 6.81 -14.75
N ASP A 40 -2.70 7.96 -14.37
CA ASP A 40 -1.27 8.27 -14.38
C ASP A 40 -0.58 8.05 -13.02
N ALA A 41 -1.25 7.44 -12.03
CA ALA A 41 -0.63 7.13 -10.75
C ALA A 41 0.63 6.26 -10.95
N ALA A 42 1.74 6.67 -10.34
CA ALA A 42 3.08 6.21 -10.65
C ALA A 42 3.90 5.89 -9.40
N HIS A 43 4.94 5.08 -9.59
CA HIS A 43 5.86 4.64 -8.55
C HIS A 43 7.27 5.12 -8.87
N ALA A 44 7.85 5.95 -8.01
CA ALA A 44 9.10 6.64 -8.29
C ALA A 44 10.33 5.73 -8.48
N GLU A 45 10.28 4.46 -8.04
CA GLU A 45 11.36 3.49 -8.33
C GLU A 45 11.33 2.96 -9.77
N THR A 46 10.18 3.02 -10.46
CA THR A 46 9.99 2.40 -11.79
C THR A 46 9.59 3.40 -12.87
N ASP A 47 8.98 4.53 -12.49
CA ASP A 47 8.43 5.51 -13.40
C ASP A 47 9.16 6.86 -13.26
N THR A 48 9.33 7.56 -14.38
CA THR A 48 9.92 8.92 -14.43
C THR A 48 8.88 10.03 -14.56
N GLU A 49 7.62 9.68 -14.80
CA GLU A 49 6.51 10.61 -15.04
C GLU A 49 5.20 10.10 -14.42
N GLY A 50 4.20 10.97 -14.31
CA GLY A 50 2.91 10.67 -13.69
C GLY A 50 2.78 11.14 -12.24
N THR A 51 1.62 10.88 -11.65
CA THR A 51 1.31 11.25 -10.27
C THR A 51 1.97 10.28 -9.29
N MET A 52 3.07 10.69 -8.66
CA MET A 52 3.85 9.86 -7.72
C MET A 52 3.07 9.57 -6.43
N VAL A 53 2.29 8.48 -6.43
CA VAL A 53 1.58 7.98 -5.24
C VAL A 53 2.56 7.32 -4.28
N ILE A 54 3.61 6.70 -4.83
CA ILE A 54 4.72 6.15 -4.05
C ILE A 54 6.00 6.90 -4.44
N ALA A 55 6.63 7.50 -3.44
CA ALA A 55 7.82 8.35 -3.60
C ALA A 55 8.88 7.99 -2.55
N PRO A 56 10.18 8.23 -2.84
CA PRO A 56 11.24 7.98 -1.88
C PRO A 56 11.09 8.87 -0.66
N LEU A 57 11.44 8.33 0.51
CA LEU A 57 11.59 9.12 1.72
C LEU A 57 12.81 10.04 1.61
N THR A 58 12.76 11.16 2.33
CA THR A 58 13.91 12.09 2.45
C THR A 58 15.09 11.46 3.19
N CYS A 59 14.83 10.48 4.05
CA CYS A 59 15.85 9.70 4.75
C CYS A 59 15.50 8.19 4.74
N SER A 60 16.54 7.35 4.73
CA SER A 60 16.35 5.89 4.76
C SER A 60 15.89 5.41 6.13
N LEU A 61 14.88 4.53 6.13
CA LEU A 61 14.40 3.81 7.31
C LEU A 61 14.83 2.33 7.30
N VAL A 62 15.87 1.98 6.54
CA VAL A 62 16.42 0.62 6.54
C VAL A 62 16.88 0.26 7.95
N GLU A 63 16.46 -0.93 8.41
CA GLU A 63 16.76 -1.47 9.74
C GLU A 63 16.30 -0.60 10.92
N LYS A 64 15.32 0.28 10.70
CA LYS A 64 14.67 1.02 11.77
C LYS A 64 13.46 0.24 12.31
N THR A 65 13.40 0.12 13.63
CA THR A 65 12.20 -0.28 14.37
C THR A 65 11.61 0.98 14.99
N ASP A 66 10.31 1.16 14.82
CA ASP A 66 9.57 2.29 15.39
C ASP A 66 8.17 1.85 15.76
N ALA A 67 7.52 2.60 16.64
CA ALA A 67 6.16 2.30 17.05
C ALA A 67 5.15 2.68 15.96
N ILE A 68 4.16 1.81 15.75
CA ILE A 68 3.05 2.04 14.81
C ILE A 68 1.76 2.20 15.61
N GLU A 69 1.15 3.38 15.49
CA GLU A 69 -0.19 3.65 16.01
C GLU A 69 -1.24 2.95 15.13
N LEU A 70 -2.03 2.07 15.73
CA LEU A 70 -3.14 1.38 15.07
C LEU A 70 -4.43 2.16 15.30
N ARG A 71 -4.89 2.87 14.26
CA ARG A 71 -6.12 3.66 14.32
C ARG A 71 -7.32 2.80 14.71
N ASN A 72 -8.10 3.29 15.67
CA ASN A 72 -9.35 2.66 16.11
C ASN A 72 -10.30 2.40 14.94
N ASN A 73 -11.13 1.36 15.07
CA ASN A 73 -12.12 0.92 14.07
C ASN A 73 -11.55 0.38 12.74
N THR A 74 -10.23 0.22 12.61
CA THR A 74 -9.61 -0.45 11.46
C THR A 74 -9.54 -1.98 11.64
N LEU A 75 -9.36 -2.74 10.56
CA LEU A 75 -9.17 -4.19 10.64
C LEU A 75 -7.88 -4.57 11.38
N ILE A 76 -6.80 -3.82 11.19
CA ILE A 76 -5.51 -4.11 11.82
C ILE A 76 -5.56 -3.90 13.34
N ALA A 77 -6.24 -2.85 13.82
CA ALA A 77 -6.42 -2.62 15.26
C ALA A 77 -7.23 -3.76 15.92
N LYS A 78 -8.27 -4.25 15.23
CA LYS A 78 -9.04 -5.42 15.70
C LYS A 78 -8.19 -6.69 15.76
N ALA A 79 -7.33 -6.90 14.76
CA ALA A 79 -6.47 -8.08 14.70
C ALA A 79 -5.41 -8.12 15.82
N TYR A 80 -4.80 -6.97 16.13
CA TYR A 80 -3.78 -6.88 17.19
C TYR A 80 -4.34 -6.69 18.60
N GLY A 81 -5.56 -6.16 18.74
CA GLY A 81 -6.20 -5.92 20.04
C GLY A 81 -5.51 -4.87 20.91
N LYS A 82 -4.64 -4.05 20.32
CA LYS A 82 -3.87 -2.99 20.98
C LYS A 82 -3.83 -1.74 20.08
N PRO A 83 -3.75 -0.52 20.64
CA PRO A 83 -3.69 0.72 19.86
C PRO A 83 -2.29 1.03 19.31
N GLU A 84 -1.25 0.29 19.72
CA GLU A 84 0.14 0.53 19.34
C GLU A 84 0.92 -0.79 19.32
N ILE A 85 1.86 -0.91 18.38
CA ILE A 85 2.79 -2.05 18.22
C ILE A 85 4.21 -1.55 17.95
N VAL A 86 5.22 -2.38 18.24
CA VAL A 86 6.64 -2.15 17.97
C VAL A 86 7.19 -3.31 17.16
#